data_AF-A0A0P9CM27-F1
#
_entry.id   AF-A0A0P9CM27-F1
#
_cell.length_a   1.000
_cell.length_b   1.000
_cell.length_c   1.000
_cell.angle_alpha   90.00
_cell.angle_beta   90.00
_cell.angle_gamma   90.00
#
_symmetry.space_group_name_H-M   'P 1'
#
loop_
_entity.id
_entity.type
_entity.pdbx_description
1 polymer ?
#
loop_
_entity_poly.entity_id
_entity_poly.type
_entity_poly.pdbx_seq_one_letter_code
_entity_poly.pdbx_strand_id
1 'polypeptide(L)'
;MSGAWHGPIYASARPPKYSATQTTKTTQALITKLEKSQALATDAIDKSTDKLSAAQDVQIAALAQSTELANSSLKAKLDAAIAQLQSDQAQLSRDEARLKAAKTDSYEIEQTVEQLGIATDAAIAAIAASEVAAATSAGKLIAQHEGGTSENPSLLARLTFNIFSETQTQVSGAERARKAASTTLATGESQLAEASDIEATIEAERDAARTTAANALVEKTRLQKLYKQLVLDRETAAKALKAANAAQVGADEDLAEKKSVEGLASGKLAEARNTLKSAIAKADVAAADIETAQAHFDVAQTKLSALRKKRALRSAVVLPRPIHCLPMSCAARLACPPPRIQPATVLHYLAKCCSNPVPPIWAPRARSSWIKWPQS
;
A
#
# COMPACT_ATOMS: atom_id res chain seq x y z
N MET A 1 22.91 106.33 23.91
CA MET A 1 21.46 106.03 23.99
C MET A 1 21.27 104.53 24.16
N SER A 2 20.11 104.10 24.67
CA SER A 2 19.57 102.73 24.69
C SER A 2 20.34 101.61 23.96
N GLY A 3 21.00 100.73 24.73
CA GLY A 3 21.47 99.41 24.28
C GLY A 3 20.84 98.33 25.16
N ALA A 4 19.77 97.71 24.70
CA ALA A 4 18.98 96.78 25.51
C ALA A 4 19.61 95.37 25.55
N TRP A 5 20.36 95.08 26.61
CA TRP A 5 20.84 93.72 26.87
C TRP A 5 19.68 92.80 27.31
N HIS A 6 19.00 92.21 26.33
CA HIS A 6 18.11 91.07 26.56
C HIS A 6 18.94 89.86 26.99
N GLY A 7 19.14 89.68 28.30
CA GLY A 7 19.68 88.44 28.84
C GLY A 7 18.76 87.28 28.44
N PRO A 8 19.29 86.17 27.86
CA PRO A 8 18.45 85.09 27.38
C PRO A 8 17.69 84.47 28.54
N ILE A 9 16.37 84.42 28.41
CA ILE A 9 15.52 83.61 29.29
C ILE A 9 15.82 82.16 28.95
N TYR A 10 16.74 81.55 29.71
CA TYR A 10 16.93 80.10 29.73
C TYR A 10 15.67 79.45 30.30
N ALA A 11 14.67 79.27 29.43
CA ALA A 11 13.58 78.34 29.66
C ALA A 11 14.20 76.95 29.82
N SER A 12 14.20 76.43 31.04
CA SER A 12 14.81 75.16 31.40
C SER A 12 13.99 73.98 30.87
N ALA A 13 14.07 73.77 29.56
CA ALA A 13 13.65 72.54 28.90
C ALA A 13 14.36 71.38 29.61
N ARG A 14 13.59 70.56 30.34
CA ARG A 14 14.11 69.36 30.99
C ARG A 14 14.79 68.48 29.92
N PRO A 15 15.97 67.89 30.19
CA PRO A 15 16.60 66.99 29.23
C PRO A 15 15.61 65.86 28.87
N PRO A 16 15.52 65.45 27.59
CA PRO A 16 14.43 64.61 27.12
C PRO A 16 14.55 63.18 27.67
N LYS A 17 13.78 62.88 28.73
CA LYS A 17 13.55 61.53 29.30
C LYS A 17 12.77 60.58 28.35
N TYR A 18 13.03 60.66 27.04
CA TYR A 18 12.26 59.99 26.00
C TYR A 18 13.08 58.98 25.19
N SER A 19 14.36 59.23 24.90
CA SER A 19 15.15 58.35 24.01
C SER A 19 15.37 56.94 24.60
N ALA A 20 16.06 56.82 25.74
CA ALA A 20 16.37 55.54 26.37
C ALA A 20 15.12 54.77 26.83
N THR A 21 14.08 55.49 27.28
CA THR A 21 12.81 54.92 27.74
C THR A 21 11.89 54.48 26.60
N GLN A 22 12.18 54.89 25.35
CA GLN A 22 11.48 54.47 24.14
C GLN A 22 12.21 53.30 23.45
N THR A 23 13.55 53.30 23.42
CA THR A 23 14.34 52.17 22.88
C THR A 23 14.23 50.90 23.72
N THR A 24 14.15 51.02 25.04
CA THR A 24 13.84 49.88 25.93
C THR A 24 12.45 49.31 25.66
N LYS A 25 11.42 50.16 25.52
CA LYS A 25 10.05 49.70 25.19
C LYS A 25 9.95 49.02 23.82
N THR A 26 10.66 49.50 22.79
CA THR A 26 10.64 48.86 21.46
C THR A 26 11.43 47.56 21.43
N THR A 27 12.57 47.45 22.12
CA THR A 27 13.31 46.18 22.26
C THR A 27 12.54 45.14 23.07
N GLN A 28 11.86 45.55 24.16
CA GLN A 28 10.95 44.66 24.91
C GLN A 28 9.86 44.08 24.00
N ALA A 29 9.21 44.92 23.19
CA ALA A 29 8.15 44.50 22.26
C ALA A 29 8.66 43.62 21.10
N LEU A 30 9.93 43.75 20.71
CA LEU A 30 10.58 42.83 19.75
C LEU A 30 10.86 41.47 20.40
N ILE A 31 11.35 41.43 21.64
CA ILE A 31 11.58 40.19 22.38
C ILE A 31 10.28 39.38 22.53
N THR A 32 9.18 40.01 22.94
CA THR A 32 7.88 39.30 23.07
C THR A 32 7.33 38.79 21.72
N LYS A 33 7.72 39.38 20.59
CA LYS A 33 7.42 38.83 19.26
C LYS A 33 8.33 37.64 18.93
N LEU A 34 9.63 37.73 19.23
CA LEU A 34 10.59 36.66 19.01
C LEU A 34 10.26 35.42 19.87
N GLU A 35 9.88 35.61 21.13
CA GLU A 35 9.44 34.54 22.04
C GLU A 35 8.21 33.81 21.51
N LYS A 36 7.23 34.54 20.94
CA LYS A 36 6.09 33.92 20.25
C LYS A 36 6.50 33.17 18.98
N SER A 37 7.45 33.69 18.20
CA SER A 37 7.96 32.97 17.02
C SER A 37 8.79 31.73 17.37
N GLN A 38 9.49 31.73 18.51
CA GLN A 38 10.18 30.53 19.01
C GLN A 38 9.17 29.46 19.39
N ALA A 39 8.15 29.79 20.20
CA ALA A 39 7.12 28.83 20.60
C ALA A 39 6.39 28.20 19.39
N LEU A 40 6.14 28.98 18.32
CA LEU A 40 5.59 28.47 17.06
C LEU A 40 6.58 27.61 16.25
N ALA A 41 7.89 27.80 16.41
CA ALA A 41 8.91 26.96 15.79
C ALA A 41 9.03 25.61 16.51
N THR A 42 9.01 25.61 17.85
CA THR A 42 9.04 24.38 18.65
C THR A 42 7.78 23.51 18.40
N ASP A 43 6.59 24.12 18.42
CA ASP A 43 5.31 23.47 18.05
C ASP A 43 5.31 22.90 16.61
N ALA A 44 6.08 23.49 15.69
CA ALA A 44 6.27 22.96 14.34
C ALA A 44 7.30 21.81 14.26
N ILE A 45 8.31 21.79 15.14
CA ILE A 45 9.27 20.69 15.30
C ILE A 45 8.58 19.46 15.87
N ASP A 46 7.76 19.62 16.90
CA ASP A 46 6.97 18.53 17.50
C ASP A 46 6.09 17.88 16.42
N LYS A 47 5.29 18.68 15.71
CA LYS A 47 4.41 18.21 14.61
C LYS A 47 5.15 17.59 13.43
N SER A 48 6.42 17.92 13.21
CA SER A 48 7.22 17.29 12.15
C SER A 48 7.94 16.03 12.66
N THR A 49 8.15 15.91 13.97
CA THR A 49 8.58 14.67 14.64
C THR A 49 7.47 13.63 14.63
N ASP A 50 6.21 14.03 14.90
CA ASP A 50 5.03 13.16 14.78
C ASP A 50 4.88 12.59 13.36
N LYS A 51 5.01 13.44 12.32
CA LYS A 51 5.01 13.01 10.91
C LYS A 51 6.13 12.01 10.60
N LEU A 52 7.33 12.24 11.15
CA LEU A 52 8.47 11.35 10.94
C LEU A 52 8.22 9.98 11.57
N SER A 53 7.64 9.91 12.77
CA SER A 53 7.21 8.65 13.38
C SER A 53 6.19 7.93 12.48
N ALA A 54 5.14 8.63 12.04
CA ALA A 54 4.13 8.04 11.16
C ALA A 54 4.70 7.56 9.81
N ALA A 55 5.71 8.26 9.26
CA ALA A 55 6.41 7.83 8.06
C ALA A 55 7.26 6.56 8.29
N GLN A 56 7.90 6.44 9.45
CA GLN A 56 8.65 5.25 9.87
C GLN A 56 7.71 4.05 10.08
N ASP A 57 6.55 4.24 10.73
CA ASP A 57 5.54 3.19 10.89
C ASP A 57 5.05 2.64 9.54
N VAL A 58 4.78 3.53 8.57
CA VAL A 58 4.40 3.17 7.20
C VAL A 58 5.54 2.44 6.47
N GLN A 59 6.80 2.85 6.66
CA GLN A 59 7.96 2.14 6.12
C GLN A 59 8.08 0.73 6.70
N ILE A 60 7.94 0.57 8.02
CA ILE A 60 8.03 -0.73 8.72
C ILE A 60 6.93 -1.67 8.22
N ALA A 61 5.69 -1.17 8.08
CA ALA A 61 4.58 -1.94 7.52
C ALA A 61 4.82 -2.36 6.06
N ALA A 62 5.32 -1.44 5.21
CA ALA A 62 5.64 -1.75 3.81
C ALA A 62 6.82 -2.74 3.68
N LEU A 63 7.81 -2.66 4.57
CA LEU A 63 8.91 -3.61 4.66
C LEU A 63 8.41 -5.00 5.07
N ALA A 64 7.58 -5.10 6.11
CA ALA A 64 6.99 -6.35 6.57
C ALA A 64 6.20 -7.03 5.43
N GLN A 65 5.28 -6.30 4.79
CA GLN A 65 4.50 -6.80 3.65
C GLN A 65 5.41 -7.26 2.49
N SER A 66 6.45 -6.50 2.17
CA SER A 66 7.44 -6.87 1.15
C SER A 66 8.15 -8.19 1.49
N THR A 67 8.58 -8.37 2.74
CA THR A 67 9.24 -9.62 3.19
C THR A 67 8.30 -10.83 3.22
N GLU A 68 7.04 -10.66 3.63
CA GLU A 68 6.03 -11.72 3.58
C GLU A 68 5.78 -12.17 2.14
N LEU A 69 5.54 -11.22 1.23
CA LEU A 69 5.35 -11.49 -0.19
C LEU A 69 6.59 -12.14 -0.81
N ALA A 70 7.81 -11.74 -0.40
CA ALA A 70 9.07 -12.33 -0.85
C ALA A 70 9.23 -13.79 -0.40
N ASN A 71 8.86 -14.11 0.84
CA ASN A 71 8.95 -15.45 1.43
C ASN A 71 7.84 -16.43 0.96
N SER A 72 6.88 -15.97 0.16
CA SER A 72 5.77 -16.80 -0.33
C SER A 72 6.24 -18.03 -1.12
N SER A 73 5.85 -19.22 -0.63
CA SER A 73 6.15 -20.53 -1.24
C SER A 73 5.35 -20.85 -2.50
N LEU A 74 4.50 -19.94 -3.01
CA LEU A 74 3.66 -20.17 -4.19
C LEU A 74 4.43 -20.58 -5.43
N LYS A 75 5.67 -20.09 -5.64
CA LYS A 75 6.49 -20.53 -6.76
C LYS A 75 6.85 -22.02 -6.66
N ALA A 76 7.40 -22.45 -5.53
CA ALA A 76 7.77 -23.85 -5.31
C ALA A 76 6.57 -24.79 -5.39
N LYS A 77 5.39 -24.34 -4.94
CA LYS A 77 4.12 -25.09 -5.10
C LYS A 77 3.68 -25.20 -6.57
N LEU A 78 3.83 -24.14 -7.36
CA LEU A 78 3.57 -24.17 -8.80
C LEU A 78 4.56 -25.08 -9.54
N ASP A 79 5.86 -24.98 -9.24
CA ASP A 79 6.91 -25.81 -9.83
C ASP A 79 6.67 -27.32 -9.51
N ALA A 80 6.28 -27.64 -8.26
CA ALA A 80 5.89 -28.99 -7.86
C ALA A 80 4.60 -29.48 -8.56
N ALA A 81 3.58 -28.64 -8.71
CA ALA A 81 2.34 -28.99 -9.41
C ALA A 81 2.57 -29.20 -10.93
N ILE A 82 3.57 -28.52 -11.52
CA ILE A 82 3.99 -28.78 -12.91
C ILE A 82 4.66 -30.15 -13.03
N ALA A 83 5.56 -30.50 -12.10
CA ALA A 83 6.20 -31.81 -12.07
C ALA A 83 5.19 -32.96 -11.83
N GLN A 84 4.22 -32.76 -10.93
CA GLN A 84 3.14 -33.74 -10.70
C GLN A 84 2.32 -33.96 -11.97
N LEU A 85 1.86 -32.89 -12.65
CA LEU A 85 1.10 -33.02 -13.89
C LEU A 85 1.90 -33.74 -14.99
N GLN A 86 3.23 -33.55 -15.07
CA GLN A 86 4.09 -34.29 -16.00
C GLN A 86 4.16 -35.79 -15.64
N SER A 87 4.20 -36.14 -14.35
CA SER A 87 4.12 -37.52 -13.88
C SER A 87 2.76 -38.15 -14.20
N ASP A 88 1.66 -37.45 -13.94
CA ASP A 88 0.29 -37.93 -14.18
C ASP A 88 0.04 -38.16 -15.69
N GLN A 89 0.54 -37.25 -16.55
CA GLN A 89 0.50 -37.41 -18.01
C GLN A 89 1.38 -38.58 -18.51
N ALA A 90 2.54 -38.80 -17.88
CA ALA A 90 3.40 -39.95 -18.18
C ALA A 90 2.82 -41.28 -17.69
N GLN A 91 1.97 -41.27 -16.66
CA GLN A 91 1.23 -42.46 -16.22
C GLN A 91 0.03 -42.74 -17.13
N LEU A 92 -0.80 -41.72 -17.43
CA LEU A 92 -1.93 -41.85 -18.35
C LEU A 92 -1.53 -42.42 -19.72
N SER A 93 -0.39 -41.99 -20.29
CA SER A 93 0.06 -42.53 -21.58
C SER A 93 0.56 -43.98 -21.52
N ARG A 94 1.01 -44.48 -20.36
CA ARG A 94 1.29 -45.90 -20.13
C ARG A 94 0.00 -46.71 -20.03
N ASP A 95 -1.00 -46.19 -19.32
CA ASP A 95 -2.25 -46.92 -19.10
C ASP A 95 -3.11 -46.94 -20.37
N GLU A 96 -3.06 -45.90 -21.21
CA GLU A 96 -3.62 -45.92 -22.57
C GLU A 96 -2.88 -46.90 -23.49
N ALA A 97 -1.55 -47.08 -23.33
CA ALA A 97 -0.80 -48.11 -24.06
C ALA A 97 -1.11 -49.53 -23.57
N ARG A 98 -1.28 -49.73 -22.25
CA ARG A 98 -1.72 -51.00 -21.64
C ARG A 98 -3.13 -51.38 -22.08
N LEU A 99 -4.06 -50.43 -22.10
CA LEU A 99 -5.43 -50.65 -22.57
C LEU A 99 -5.45 -51.04 -24.05
N LYS A 100 -4.58 -50.43 -24.88
CA LYS A 100 -4.43 -50.82 -26.29
C LYS A 100 -3.86 -52.24 -26.45
N ALA A 101 -2.89 -52.63 -25.62
CA ALA A 101 -2.35 -53.98 -25.63
C ALA A 101 -3.43 -54.99 -25.23
N ALA A 102 -4.09 -54.81 -24.09
CA ALA A 102 -5.18 -55.68 -23.63
C ALA A 102 -6.31 -55.83 -24.66
N LYS A 103 -6.73 -54.73 -25.32
CA LYS A 103 -7.72 -54.76 -26.42
C LYS A 103 -7.23 -55.47 -27.70
N THR A 104 -5.92 -55.65 -27.87
CA THR A 104 -5.35 -56.44 -28.97
C THR A 104 -5.29 -57.91 -28.58
N ASP A 105 -4.78 -58.22 -27.38
CA ASP A 105 -4.69 -59.58 -26.83
C ASP A 105 -6.08 -60.24 -26.70
N SER A 106 -7.07 -59.48 -26.20
CA SER A 106 -8.48 -59.86 -26.07
C SER A 106 -9.10 -60.22 -27.43
N TYR A 107 -8.84 -59.43 -28.47
CA TYR A 107 -9.31 -59.66 -29.84
C TYR A 107 -8.62 -60.86 -30.52
N GLU A 108 -7.33 -61.10 -30.26
CA GLU A 108 -6.65 -62.30 -30.74
C GLU A 108 -7.24 -63.57 -30.07
N ILE A 109 -7.54 -63.51 -28.76
CA ILE A 109 -8.23 -64.61 -28.06
C ILE A 109 -9.64 -64.82 -28.64
N GLU A 110 -10.43 -63.76 -28.82
CA GLU A 110 -11.78 -63.82 -29.43
C GLU A 110 -11.77 -64.54 -30.79
N GLN A 111 -10.83 -64.18 -31.68
CA GLN A 111 -10.67 -64.87 -32.96
C GLN A 111 -10.31 -66.36 -32.82
N THR A 112 -9.49 -66.75 -31.84
CA THR A 112 -9.20 -68.17 -31.62
C THR A 112 -10.39 -68.94 -31.07
N VAL A 113 -11.21 -68.32 -30.21
CA VAL A 113 -12.45 -68.91 -29.69
C VAL A 113 -13.48 -69.09 -30.81
N GLU A 114 -13.67 -68.09 -31.68
CA GLU A 114 -14.55 -68.20 -32.85
C GLU A 114 -14.12 -69.35 -33.78
N GLN A 115 -12.83 -69.45 -34.09
CA GLN A 115 -12.28 -70.53 -34.92
C GLN A 115 -12.44 -71.92 -34.26
N LEU A 116 -12.26 -72.02 -32.93
CA LEU A 116 -12.48 -73.26 -32.18
C LEU A 116 -13.97 -73.64 -32.14
N GLY A 117 -14.88 -72.67 -32.08
CA GLY A 117 -16.32 -72.88 -32.19
C GLY A 117 -16.70 -73.47 -33.55
N ILE A 118 -16.30 -72.80 -34.64
CA ILE A 118 -16.53 -73.24 -36.02
C ILE A 118 -15.95 -74.64 -36.25
N ALA A 119 -14.75 -74.94 -35.74
CA ALA A 119 -14.13 -76.26 -35.84
C ALA A 119 -14.89 -77.34 -35.03
N THR A 120 -15.45 -76.97 -33.87
CA THR A 120 -16.25 -77.88 -33.03
C THR A 120 -17.59 -78.20 -33.67
N ASP A 121 -18.28 -77.21 -34.24
CA ASP A 121 -19.53 -77.39 -34.99
C ASP A 121 -19.32 -78.23 -36.26
N ALA A 122 -18.23 -77.98 -36.99
CA ALA A 122 -17.84 -78.80 -38.14
C ALA A 122 -17.57 -80.27 -37.74
N ALA A 123 -16.93 -80.50 -36.59
CA ALA A 123 -16.73 -81.85 -36.05
C ALA A 123 -18.04 -82.53 -35.61
N ILE A 124 -18.98 -81.79 -35.03
CA ILE A 124 -20.33 -82.28 -34.70
C ILE A 124 -21.07 -82.70 -35.97
N ALA A 125 -21.06 -81.84 -37.01
CA ALA A 125 -21.68 -82.14 -38.29
C ALA A 125 -21.05 -83.35 -38.99
N ALA A 126 -19.72 -83.50 -38.92
CA ALA A 126 -19.00 -84.64 -39.48
C ALA A 126 -19.35 -85.97 -38.78
N ILE A 127 -19.56 -85.96 -37.46
CA ILE A 127 -20.04 -87.14 -36.71
C ILE A 127 -21.43 -87.54 -37.20
N ALA A 128 -22.38 -86.61 -37.23
CA ALA A 128 -23.74 -86.89 -37.68
C ALA A 128 -23.80 -87.39 -39.14
N ALA A 129 -22.97 -86.82 -40.03
CA ALA A 129 -22.83 -87.29 -41.40
C ALA A 129 -22.23 -88.71 -41.48
N SER A 130 -21.26 -89.04 -40.62
CA SER A 130 -20.65 -90.38 -40.57
C SER A 130 -21.61 -91.44 -40.02
N GLU A 131 -22.42 -91.09 -39.00
CA GLU A 131 -23.49 -91.95 -38.47
C GLU A 131 -24.56 -92.25 -39.53
N VAL A 132 -25.00 -91.22 -40.28
CA VAL A 132 -25.97 -91.40 -41.38
C VAL A 132 -25.36 -92.19 -42.54
N ALA A 133 -24.08 -91.99 -42.87
CA ALA A 133 -23.38 -92.77 -43.89
C ALA A 133 -23.19 -94.24 -43.48
N ALA A 134 -22.88 -94.50 -42.20
CA ALA A 134 -22.81 -95.84 -41.61
C ALA A 134 -24.17 -96.56 -41.70
N ALA A 135 -25.25 -95.91 -41.26
CA ALA A 135 -26.60 -96.47 -41.34
C ALA A 135 -27.04 -96.74 -42.80
N THR A 136 -26.76 -95.81 -43.72
CA THR A 136 -27.12 -95.93 -45.15
C THR A 136 -26.33 -97.03 -45.85
N SER A 137 -25.02 -97.15 -45.58
CA SER A 137 -24.17 -98.20 -46.17
C SER A 137 -24.49 -99.58 -45.62
N ALA A 138 -24.71 -99.71 -44.31
CA ALA A 138 -25.20 -100.94 -43.69
C ALA A 138 -26.55 -101.38 -44.28
N GLY A 139 -27.54 -100.47 -44.31
CA GLY A 139 -28.86 -100.76 -44.88
C GLY A 139 -28.81 -101.16 -46.36
N LYS A 140 -27.94 -100.53 -47.15
CA LYS A 140 -27.73 -100.89 -48.56
C LYS A 140 -27.11 -102.28 -48.72
N LEU A 141 -26.10 -102.63 -47.92
CA LEU A 141 -25.44 -103.93 -47.99
C LEU A 141 -26.31 -105.07 -47.46
N ILE A 142 -27.17 -104.80 -46.46
CA ILE A 142 -28.23 -105.71 -46.02
C ILE A 142 -29.22 -105.95 -47.17
N ALA A 143 -29.80 -104.89 -47.74
CA ALA A 143 -30.76 -105.00 -48.84
C ALA A 143 -30.18 -105.70 -50.10
N GLN A 144 -28.88 -105.55 -50.36
CA GLN A 144 -28.18 -106.25 -51.46
C GLN A 144 -27.96 -107.75 -51.19
N HIS A 145 -27.95 -108.20 -49.94
CA HIS A 145 -27.79 -109.62 -49.58
C HIS A 145 -29.11 -110.32 -49.18
N GLU A 146 -30.15 -109.58 -48.81
CA GLU A 146 -31.50 -110.11 -48.58
C GLU A 146 -32.30 -110.33 -49.89
N GLY A 147 -31.90 -109.66 -50.98
CA GLY A 147 -32.54 -109.76 -52.30
C GLY A 147 -32.37 -111.10 -53.04
N GLY A 148 -31.75 -112.11 -52.43
CA GLY A 148 -31.59 -113.46 -52.96
C GLY A 148 -31.51 -114.50 -51.85
N THR A 149 -31.93 -115.73 -52.12
CA THR A 149 -32.01 -116.83 -51.15
C THR A 149 -30.63 -117.19 -50.59
N SER A 150 -30.27 -116.60 -49.44
CA SER A 150 -28.93 -116.69 -48.86
C SER A 150 -28.79 -117.90 -47.93
N GLU A 151 -28.12 -118.95 -48.42
CA GLU A 151 -27.82 -120.18 -47.65
C GLU A 151 -26.68 -120.00 -46.62
N ASN A 152 -26.09 -118.80 -46.49
CA ASN A 152 -24.95 -118.53 -45.60
C ASN A 152 -25.18 -117.32 -44.66
N PRO A 153 -25.94 -117.50 -43.56
CA PRO A 153 -26.11 -116.44 -42.54
C PRO A 153 -24.78 -116.01 -41.89
N SER A 154 -23.76 -116.87 -41.92
CA SER A 154 -22.39 -116.59 -41.47
C SER A 154 -21.70 -115.46 -42.24
N LEU A 155 -22.07 -115.23 -43.50
CA LEU A 155 -21.44 -114.24 -44.38
C LEU A 155 -22.08 -112.85 -44.18
N LEU A 156 -23.42 -112.80 -44.10
CA LEU A 156 -24.16 -111.58 -43.73
C LEU A 156 -23.76 -111.10 -42.32
N ALA A 157 -23.65 -112.01 -41.35
CA ALA A 157 -23.19 -111.70 -39.99
C ALA A 157 -21.76 -111.13 -39.96
N ARG A 158 -20.84 -111.65 -40.78
CA ARG A 158 -19.47 -111.11 -40.90
C ARG A 158 -19.43 -109.75 -41.57
N LEU A 159 -20.24 -109.53 -42.62
CA LEU A 159 -20.36 -108.21 -43.27
C LEU A 159 -20.89 -107.16 -42.30
N THR A 160 -22.02 -107.44 -41.63
CA THR A 160 -22.58 -106.53 -40.62
C THR A 160 -21.62 -106.29 -39.45
N PHE A 161 -20.89 -107.30 -38.98
CA PHE A 161 -19.88 -107.14 -37.93
C PHE A 161 -18.68 -106.29 -38.37
N ASN A 162 -18.17 -106.45 -39.59
CA ASN A 162 -17.07 -105.64 -40.11
C ASN A 162 -17.49 -104.18 -40.31
N ILE A 163 -18.66 -103.94 -40.94
CA ILE A 163 -19.23 -102.60 -41.12
C ILE A 163 -19.41 -101.92 -39.75
N PHE A 164 -19.96 -102.64 -38.76
CA PHE A 164 -20.11 -102.13 -37.40
C PHE A 164 -18.75 -101.80 -36.76
N SER A 165 -17.73 -102.66 -36.92
CA SER A 165 -16.40 -102.45 -36.34
C SER A 165 -15.64 -101.25 -36.95
N GLU A 166 -15.72 -101.08 -38.27
CA GLU A 166 -15.09 -99.95 -38.98
C GLU A 166 -15.80 -98.63 -38.69
N THR A 167 -17.14 -98.63 -38.63
CA THR A 167 -17.91 -97.43 -38.29
C THR A 167 -17.79 -97.08 -36.80
N GLN A 168 -17.77 -98.07 -35.89
CA GLN A 168 -17.52 -97.86 -34.46
C GLN A 168 -16.13 -97.26 -34.19
N THR A 169 -15.09 -97.65 -34.95
CA THR A 169 -13.75 -97.06 -34.80
C THR A 169 -13.68 -95.63 -35.35
N GLN A 170 -14.39 -95.32 -36.44
CA GLN A 170 -14.51 -93.94 -36.95
C GLN A 170 -15.28 -93.03 -35.97
N VAL A 171 -16.46 -93.46 -35.50
CA VAL A 171 -17.26 -92.72 -34.50
C VAL A 171 -16.47 -92.53 -33.21
N SER A 172 -15.83 -93.58 -32.68
CA SER A 172 -15.00 -93.47 -31.47
C SER A 172 -13.80 -92.53 -31.63
N GLY A 173 -13.24 -92.39 -32.83
CA GLY A 173 -12.21 -91.40 -33.13
C GLY A 173 -12.77 -89.98 -33.13
N ALA A 174 -13.91 -89.78 -33.81
CA ALA A 174 -14.55 -88.48 -33.95
C ALA A 174 -15.17 -87.97 -32.62
N GLU A 175 -15.76 -88.83 -31.79
CA GLU A 175 -16.20 -88.48 -30.43
C GLU A 175 -15.03 -87.99 -29.56
N ARG A 176 -13.86 -88.63 -29.66
CA ARG A 176 -12.65 -88.20 -28.95
C ARG A 176 -12.16 -86.84 -29.46
N ALA A 177 -12.20 -86.60 -30.78
CA ALA A 177 -11.89 -85.30 -31.36
C ALA A 177 -12.88 -84.21 -30.90
N ARG A 178 -14.19 -84.49 -30.91
CA ARG A 178 -15.25 -83.58 -30.39
C ARG A 178 -15.05 -83.24 -28.92
N LYS A 179 -14.74 -84.25 -28.09
CA LYS A 179 -14.49 -84.05 -26.66
C LYS A 179 -13.23 -83.22 -26.41
N ALA A 180 -12.16 -83.45 -27.18
CA ALA A 180 -10.96 -82.62 -27.11
C ALA A 180 -11.25 -81.17 -27.55
N ALA A 181 -11.88 -80.96 -28.70
CA ALA A 181 -12.25 -79.64 -29.23
C ALA A 181 -13.15 -78.86 -28.25
N SER A 182 -14.16 -79.51 -27.67
CA SER A 182 -15.02 -78.92 -26.65
C SER A 182 -14.27 -78.54 -25.35
N THR A 183 -13.27 -79.31 -24.93
CA THR A 183 -12.39 -78.93 -23.80
C THR A 183 -11.51 -77.73 -24.16
N THR A 184 -10.96 -77.69 -25.38
CA THR A 184 -10.16 -76.54 -25.85
C THR A 184 -11.01 -75.28 -25.98
N LEU A 185 -12.23 -75.38 -26.52
CA LEU A 185 -13.18 -74.28 -26.63
C LEU A 185 -13.52 -73.70 -25.25
N ALA A 186 -13.92 -74.53 -24.29
CA ALA A 186 -14.20 -74.10 -22.92
C ALA A 186 -12.97 -73.49 -22.22
N THR A 187 -11.75 -73.89 -22.61
CA THR A 187 -10.50 -73.27 -22.11
C THR A 187 -10.30 -71.87 -22.72
N GLY A 188 -10.55 -71.70 -24.02
CA GLY A 188 -10.50 -70.41 -24.69
C GLY A 188 -11.59 -69.44 -24.22
N GLU A 189 -12.82 -69.93 -23.99
CA GLU A 189 -13.91 -69.15 -23.38
C GLU A 189 -13.55 -68.63 -21.98
N SER A 190 -12.86 -69.45 -21.16
CA SER A 190 -12.31 -69.01 -19.87
C SER A 190 -11.24 -67.93 -20.03
N GLN A 191 -10.33 -68.10 -21.00
CA GLN A 191 -9.28 -67.11 -21.30
C GLN A 191 -9.85 -65.79 -21.84
N LEU A 192 -10.94 -65.82 -22.60
CA LEU A 192 -11.64 -64.63 -23.07
C LEU A 192 -12.34 -63.89 -21.93
N ALA A 193 -12.94 -64.61 -20.98
CA ALA A 193 -13.49 -64.01 -19.76
C ALA A 193 -12.39 -63.35 -18.90
N GLU A 194 -11.28 -64.04 -18.67
CA GLU A 194 -10.10 -63.50 -17.96
C GLU A 194 -9.53 -62.25 -18.66
N ALA A 195 -9.43 -62.26 -20.00
CA ALA A 195 -9.00 -61.11 -20.78
C ALA A 195 -9.95 -59.91 -20.66
N SER A 196 -11.27 -60.15 -20.63
CA SER A 196 -12.29 -59.11 -20.46
C SER A 196 -12.24 -58.45 -19.07
N ASP A 197 -12.06 -59.24 -18.01
CA ASP A 197 -11.87 -58.72 -16.64
C ASP A 197 -10.57 -57.90 -16.51
N ILE A 198 -9.50 -58.32 -17.19
CA ILE A 198 -8.24 -57.57 -17.28
C ILE A 198 -8.44 -56.24 -18.03
N GLU A 199 -9.14 -56.26 -19.16
CA GLU A 199 -9.44 -55.06 -19.95
C GLU A 199 -10.26 -54.03 -19.14
N ALA A 200 -11.33 -54.49 -18.48
CA ALA A 200 -12.19 -53.65 -17.63
C ALA A 200 -11.41 -53.04 -16.46
N THR A 201 -10.50 -53.82 -15.85
CA THR A 201 -9.60 -53.34 -14.79
C THR A 201 -8.66 -52.24 -15.30
N ILE A 202 -8.04 -52.43 -16.47
CA ILE A 202 -7.11 -51.45 -17.05
C ILE A 202 -7.86 -50.20 -17.53
N GLU A 203 -9.09 -50.30 -18.03
CA GLU A 203 -9.90 -49.14 -18.40
C GLU A 203 -10.29 -48.30 -17.18
N ALA A 204 -10.61 -48.94 -16.04
CA ALA A 204 -10.83 -48.26 -14.76
C ALA A 204 -9.56 -47.58 -14.22
N GLU A 205 -8.39 -48.23 -14.28
CA GLU A 205 -7.09 -47.61 -13.94
C GLU A 205 -6.80 -46.38 -14.83
N ARG A 206 -7.03 -46.50 -16.14
CA ARG A 206 -6.82 -45.41 -17.11
C ARG A 206 -7.71 -44.21 -16.81
N ASP A 207 -9.00 -44.40 -16.50
CA ASP A 207 -9.90 -43.27 -16.22
C ASP A 207 -9.67 -42.68 -14.81
N ALA A 208 -9.14 -43.44 -13.85
CA ALA A 208 -8.59 -42.91 -12.61
C ALA A 208 -7.32 -42.05 -12.84
N ALA A 209 -6.40 -42.49 -13.71
CA ALA A 209 -5.24 -41.69 -14.12
C ALA A 209 -5.67 -40.40 -14.86
N ARG A 210 -6.67 -40.50 -15.75
CA ARG A 210 -7.22 -39.37 -16.52
C ARG A 210 -7.88 -38.32 -15.65
N THR A 211 -8.68 -38.73 -14.67
CA THR A 211 -9.31 -37.80 -13.71
C THR A 211 -8.27 -37.16 -12.78
N THR A 212 -7.24 -37.90 -12.37
CA THR A 212 -6.09 -37.37 -11.61
C THR A 212 -5.35 -36.29 -12.41
N ALA A 213 -4.96 -36.56 -13.66
CA ALA A 213 -4.29 -35.59 -14.54
C ALA A 213 -5.15 -34.34 -14.82
N ALA A 214 -6.48 -34.49 -14.93
CA ALA A 214 -7.40 -33.37 -15.07
C ALA A 214 -7.42 -32.47 -13.81
N ASN A 215 -7.46 -33.08 -12.62
CA ASN A 215 -7.39 -32.35 -11.36
C ASN A 215 -6.05 -31.63 -11.18
N ALA A 216 -4.93 -32.26 -11.53
CA ALA A 216 -3.61 -31.64 -11.51
C ALA A 216 -3.50 -30.44 -12.48
N LEU A 217 -4.14 -30.51 -13.65
CA LEU A 217 -4.22 -29.40 -14.61
C LEU A 217 -5.02 -28.21 -14.05
N VAL A 218 -6.13 -28.46 -13.36
CA VAL A 218 -6.92 -27.42 -12.66
C VAL A 218 -6.09 -26.78 -11.56
N GLU A 219 -5.40 -27.55 -10.72
CA GLU A 219 -4.60 -27.04 -9.61
C GLU A 219 -3.37 -26.24 -10.10
N LYS A 220 -2.65 -26.73 -11.11
CA LYS A 220 -1.61 -25.96 -11.82
C LYS A 220 -2.15 -24.61 -12.31
N THR A 221 -3.34 -24.61 -12.92
CA THR A 221 -3.98 -23.38 -13.45
C THR A 221 -4.36 -22.42 -12.32
N ARG A 222 -4.83 -22.93 -11.18
CA ARG A 222 -5.14 -22.15 -9.97
C ARG A 222 -3.87 -21.52 -9.38
N LEU A 223 -2.82 -22.32 -9.17
CA LEU A 223 -1.53 -21.87 -8.67
C LEU A 223 -0.86 -20.86 -9.61
N GLN A 224 -0.98 -21.03 -10.94
CA GLN A 224 -0.44 -20.07 -11.90
C GLN A 224 -1.16 -18.71 -11.84
N LYS A 225 -2.47 -18.68 -11.59
CA LYS A 225 -3.22 -17.43 -11.34
C LYS A 225 -2.75 -16.77 -10.04
N LEU A 226 -2.62 -17.52 -8.96
CA LEU A 226 -2.14 -17.02 -7.67
C LEU A 226 -0.69 -16.50 -7.74
N TYR A 227 0.18 -17.17 -8.50
CA TYR A 227 1.55 -16.71 -8.72
C TYR A 227 1.61 -15.41 -9.54
N LYS A 228 0.76 -15.26 -10.56
CA LYS A 228 0.63 -13.99 -11.30
C LYS A 228 0.16 -12.84 -10.39
N GLN A 229 -0.80 -13.09 -9.51
CA GLN A 229 -1.23 -12.11 -8.52
C GLN A 229 -0.10 -11.73 -7.56
N LEU A 230 0.62 -12.72 -7.00
CA LEU A 230 1.79 -12.49 -6.13
C LEU A 230 2.85 -11.60 -6.79
N VAL A 231 3.09 -11.72 -8.10
CA VAL A 231 4.05 -10.85 -8.82
C VAL A 231 3.55 -9.40 -8.86
N LEU A 232 2.25 -9.19 -9.13
CA LEU A 232 1.64 -7.85 -9.09
C LEU A 232 1.66 -7.26 -7.67
N ASP A 233 1.38 -8.07 -6.65
CA ASP A 233 1.40 -7.66 -5.24
C ASP A 233 2.83 -7.30 -4.79
N ARG A 234 3.85 -8.04 -5.23
CA ARG A 234 5.26 -7.68 -5.02
C ARG A 234 5.63 -6.36 -5.70
N GLU A 235 5.14 -6.13 -6.93
CA GLU A 235 5.36 -4.86 -7.62
C GLU A 235 4.70 -3.66 -6.94
N THR A 236 3.47 -3.82 -6.43
CA THR A 236 2.77 -2.74 -5.71
C THR A 236 3.39 -2.49 -4.34
N ALA A 237 3.78 -3.54 -3.60
CA ALA A 237 4.52 -3.41 -2.35
C ALA A 237 5.90 -2.73 -2.56
N ALA A 238 6.64 -3.06 -3.63
CA ALA A 238 7.90 -2.39 -3.96
C ALA A 238 7.70 -0.90 -4.31
N LYS A 239 6.62 -0.54 -5.01
CA LYS A 239 6.25 0.85 -5.30
C LYS A 239 5.85 1.59 -4.01
N ALA A 240 5.10 0.94 -3.11
CA ALA A 240 4.71 1.48 -1.81
C ALA A 240 5.92 1.72 -0.89
N LEU A 241 6.83 0.74 -0.78
CA LEU A 241 8.06 0.86 0.01
C LEU A 241 8.97 1.98 -0.52
N LYS A 242 9.09 2.14 -1.85
CA LYS A 242 9.82 3.27 -2.44
C LYS A 242 9.17 4.62 -2.09
N ALA A 243 7.83 4.69 -2.06
CA ALA A 243 7.10 5.90 -1.66
C ALA A 243 7.26 6.19 -0.15
N ALA A 244 7.22 5.17 0.71
CA ALA A 244 7.44 5.30 2.15
C ALA A 244 8.85 5.81 2.46
N ASN A 245 9.88 5.26 1.82
CA ASN A 245 11.26 5.74 1.94
C ASN A 245 11.40 7.21 1.51
N ALA A 246 10.74 7.63 0.42
CA ALA A 246 10.75 9.02 -0.03
C ALA A 246 10.00 9.95 0.93
N ALA A 247 8.90 9.48 1.54
CA ALA A 247 8.15 10.24 2.55
C ALA A 247 8.94 10.39 3.86
N GLN A 248 9.69 9.37 4.28
CA GLN A 248 10.61 9.46 5.42
C GLN A 248 11.70 10.51 5.18
N VAL A 249 12.42 10.42 4.05
CA VAL A 249 13.47 11.40 3.70
C VAL A 249 12.93 12.83 3.66
N GLY A 250 11.74 13.04 3.08
CA GLY A 250 11.08 14.35 3.08
C GLY A 250 10.67 14.84 4.47
N ALA A 251 10.35 13.93 5.41
CA ALA A 251 10.06 14.28 6.80
C ALA A 251 11.33 14.59 7.61
N ASP A 252 12.43 13.86 7.37
CA ASP A 252 13.75 14.15 7.93
C ASP A 252 14.28 15.52 7.45
N GLU A 253 14.10 15.83 6.16
CA GLU A 253 14.43 17.15 5.58
C GLU A 253 13.56 18.28 6.15
N ASP A 254 12.23 18.09 6.26
CA ASP A 254 11.29 19.04 6.88
C ASP A 254 11.68 19.34 8.33
N LEU A 255 12.01 18.31 9.11
CA LEU A 255 12.43 18.39 10.51
C LEU A 255 13.80 19.07 10.67
N ALA A 256 14.76 18.79 9.78
CA ALA A 256 16.05 19.46 9.76
C ALA A 256 15.90 20.96 9.45
N GLU A 257 15.02 21.33 8.52
CA GLU A 257 14.71 22.74 8.24
C GLU A 257 14.09 23.43 9.47
N LYS A 258 13.09 22.83 10.14
CA LYS A 258 12.48 23.47 11.32
C LYS A 258 13.47 23.65 12.47
N LYS A 259 14.34 22.67 12.72
CA LYS A 259 15.42 22.78 13.72
C LYS A 259 16.42 23.89 13.37
N SER A 260 16.76 24.06 12.09
CA SER A 260 17.59 25.19 11.61
C SER A 260 16.91 26.55 11.85
N VAL A 261 15.61 26.65 11.56
CA VAL A 261 14.82 27.86 11.79
C VAL A 261 14.72 28.20 13.29
N GLU A 262 14.53 27.22 14.17
CA GLU A 262 14.55 27.44 15.63
C GLU A 262 15.94 27.88 16.13
N GLY A 263 17.02 27.31 15.61
CA GLY A 263 18.40 27.76 15.89
C GLY A 263 18.62 29.24 15.52
N LEU A 264 18.13 29.66 14.35
CA LEU A 264 18.20 31.06 13.90
C LEU A 264 17.28 31.98 14.73
N ALA A 265 16.11 31.51 15.17
CA ALA A 265 15.18 32.28 15.98
C ALA A 265 15.72 32.49 17.41
N SER A 266 16.21 31.43 18.04
CA SER A 266 16.79 31.45 19.40
C SER A 266 18.07 32.29 19.46
N GLY A 267 18.93 32.23 18.43
CA GLY A 267 20.08 33.12 18.29
C GLY A 267 19.70 34.60 18.28
N LYS A 268 18.76 35.01 17.40
CA LYS A 268 18.25 36.39 17.34
C LYS A 268 17.56 36.83 18.63
N LEU A 269 16.94 35.90 19.36
CA LEU A 269 16.31 36.16 20.64
C LEU A 269 17.36 36.40 21.74
N ALA A 270 18.48 35.67 21.73
CA ALA A 270 19.62 35.93 22.60
C ALA A 270 20.27 37.30 22.31
N GLU A 271 20.46 37.66 21.03
CA GLU A 271 20.91 39.00 20.61
C GLU A 271 19.96 40.11 21.09
N ALA A 272 18.64 39.92 20.94
CA ALA A 272 17.63 40.86 21.40
C ALA A 272 17.65 41.02 22.94
N ARG A 273 17.79 39.92 23.70
CA ARG A 273 17.93 39.97 25.17
C ARG A 273 19.23 40.65 25.60
N ASN A 274 20.35 40.43 24.90
CA ASN A 274 21.63 41.09 25.20
C ASN A 274 21.62 42.58 24.86
N THR A 275 20.99 42.98 23.75
CA THR A 275 20.81 44.40 23.41
C THR A 275 19.86 45.12 24.37
N LEU A 276 18.78 44.47 24.85
CA LEU A 276 17.94 45.01 25.92
C LEU A 276 18.75 45.21 27.22
N LYS A 277 19.56 44.22 27.65
CA LYS A 277 20.44 44.38 28.83
C LYS A 277 21.38 45.58 28.70
N SER A 278 21.99 45.79 27.51
CA SER A 278 22.84 46.95 27.24
C SER A 278 22.05 48.27 27.24
N ALA A 279 20.81 48.27 26.75
CA ALA A 279 19.93 49.44 26.76
C ALA A 279 19.48 49.82 28.17
N ILE A 280 19.18 48.84 29.03
CA ILE A 280 18.87 49.04 30.45
C ILE A 280 20.06 49.66 31.16
N ALA A 281 21.25 49.05 31.10
CA ALA A 281 22.44 49.58 31.75
C ALA A 281 22.79 51.02 31.32
N LYS A 282 22.56 51.38 30.04
CA LYS A 282 22.69 52.76 29.55
C LYS A 282 21.61 53.71 30.06
N ALA A 283 20.40 53.22 30.28
CA ALA A 283 19.32 54.00 30.90
C ALA A 283 19.58 54.24 32.40
N ASP A 284 20.16 53.27 33.10
CA ASP A 284 20.53 53.37 34.51
C ASP A 284 21.65 54.40 34.73
N VAL A 285 22.69 54.37 33.90
CA VAL A 285 23.76 55.41 33.89
C VAL A 285 23.16 56.79 33.59
N ALA A 286 22.32 56.91 32.56
CA ALA A 286 21.66 58.18 32.23
C ALA A 286 20.69 58.66 33.33
N ALA A 287 20.15 57.77 34.17
CA ALA A 287 19.35 58.14 35.32
C ALA A 287 20.23 58.74 36.44
N ALA A 288 21.38 58.14 36.73
CA ALA A 288 22.36 58.67 37.69
C ALA A 288 22.95 60.02 37.23
N ASP A 289 23.20 60.20 35.93
CA ASP A 289 23.60 61.49 35.34
C ASP A 289 22.51 62.56 35.53
N ILE A 290 21.23 62.19 35.42
CA ILE A 290 20.11 63.11 35.67
C ILE A 290 19.96 63.42 37.17
N GLU A 291 20.16 62.46 38.07
CA GLU A 291 20.09 62.70 39.52
C GLU A 291 21.22 63.61 40.01
N THR A 292 22.45 63.38 39.55
CA THR A 292 23.59 64.27 39.85
C THR A 292 23.41 65.67 39.25
N ALA A 293 22.91 65.77 38.01
CA ALA A 293 22.56 67.06 37.41
C ALA A 293 21.44 67.80 38.17
N GLN A 294 20.44 67.09 38.68
CA GLN A 294 19.39 67.67 39.53
C GLN A 294 19.96 68.13 40.88
N ALA A 295 20.81 67.35 41.55
CA ALA A 295 21.48 67.77 42.78
C ALA A 295 22.36 69.02 42.57
N HIS A 296 23.08 69.10 41.44
CA HIS A 296 23.82 70.32 41.06
C HIS A 296 22.89 71.52 40.80
N PHE A 297 21.73 71.30 40.17
CA PHE A 297 20.73 72.35 39.95
C PHE A 297 20.15 72.87 41.27
N ASP A 298 19.80 72.00 42.22
CA ASP A 298 19.26 72.39 43.53
C ASP A 298 20.31 73.13 44.37
N VAL A 299 21.59 72.72 44.30
CA VAL A 299 22.73 73.45 44.88
C VAL A 299 22.92 74.82 44.21
N ALA A 300 22.71 74.94 42.90
CA ALA A 300 22.77 76.22 42.20
C ALA A 300 21.59 77.14 42.57
N GLN A 301 20.36 76.60 42.65
CA GLN A 301 19.15 77.32 43.02
C GLN A 301 19.20 77.82 44.47
N THR A 302 19.66 76.99 45.41
CA THR A 302 19.87 77.40 46.81
C THR A 302 20.94 78.49 46.92
N LYS A 303 22.11 78.34 46.29
CA LYS A 303 23.16 79.38 46.20
C LYS A 303 22.62 80.69 45.61
N LEU A 304 21.85 80.62 44.53
CA LEU A 304 21.25 81.79 43.87
C LEU A 304 20.17 82.46 44.75
N SER A 305 19.40 81.69 45.53
CA SER A 305 18.48 82.24 46.53
C SER A 305 19.21 82.97 47.66
N ALA A 306 20.34 82.42 48.12
CA ALA A 306 21.19 83.04 49.14
C ALA A 306 21.87 84.32 48.62
N LEU A 307 22.31 84.34 47.36
CA LEU A 307 22.81 85.54 46.69
C LEU A 307 21.72 86.61 46.52
N ARG A 308 20.49 86.23 46.17
CA ARG A 308 19.33 87.15 46.14
C ARG A 308 19.05 87.75 47.51
N LYS A 309 19.04 86.94 48.59
CA LYS A 309 18.93 87.42 49.98
C LYS A 309 20.07 88.39 50.35
N LYS A 310 21.33 88.04 50.06
CA LYS A 310 22.50 88.92 50.31
C LYS A 310 22.43 90.23 49.50
N ARG A 311 21.90 90.20 48.27
CA ARG A 311 21.69 91.43 47.46
C ARG A 311 20.59 92.31 48.06
N ALA A 312 19.47 91.73 48.47
CA ALA A 312 18.38 92.46 49.14
C ALA A 312 18.85 93.17 50.42
N LEU A 313 19.64 92.47 51.26
CA LEU A 313 20.26 93.04 52.45
C LEU A 313 21.23 94.19 52.11
N ARG A 314 22.03 94.06 51.04
CA ARG A 314 22.91 95.16 50.60
C ARG A 314 22.14 96.37 50.06
N SER A 315 21.03 96.18 49.33
CA SER A 315 20.19 97.31 48.89
C SER A 315 19.48 98.01 50.05
N ALA A 316 19.19 97.32 51.16
CA ALA A 316 18.62 97.93 52.36
C ALA A 316 19.59 98.88 53.11
N VAL A 317 20.89 98.80 52.83
CA VAL A 317 21.93 99.67 53.43
C VAL A 317 22.13 100.97 52.64
N VAL A 318 21.58 101.10 51.43
CA VAL A 318 21.84 102.22 50.50
C VAL A 318 20.58 103.08 50.25
N LEU A 319 19.69 103.19 51.24
CA LEU A 319 18.52 104.08 51.20
C LEU A 319 18.35 104.84 52.53
N PRO A 320 18.71 106.13 52.61
CA PRO A 320 18.34 106.97 53.74
C PRO A 320 16.85 107.32 53.71
N ARG A 321 16.21 107.31 54.88
CA ARG A 321 14.88 107.92 55.08
C ARG A 321 15.01 109.45 55.22
N PRO A 322 14.01 110.20 54.72
CA PRO A 322 13.36 111.24 55.51
C PRO A 322 11.98 110.78 56.01
N ILE A 323 11.27 111.66 56.74
CA ILE A 323 10.15 111.29 57.64
C ILE A 323 8.97 112.27 57.48
N HIS A 324 7.76 111.81 57.84
CA HIS A 324 6.57 112.54 58.33
C HIS A 324 5.30 112.69 57.45
N CYS A 325 4.19 112.31 58.09
CA CYS A 325 2.78 112.76 57.99
C CYS A 325 2.04 112.67 56.63
N LEU A 326 0.91 111.95 56.46
CA LEU A 326 -0.42 111.97 57.15
C LEU A 326 -1.29 113.19 56.75
N PRO A 327 -2.66 113.09 56.71
CA PRO A 327 -3.52 112.03 57.28
C PRO A 327 -4.67 111.45 56.39
N MET A 328 -5.30 110.40 56.91
CA MET A 328 -6.71 109.95 56.81
C MET A 328 -7.60 110.18 55.56
N SER A 329 -8.20 109.09 55.07
CA SER A 329 -9.67 108.93 54.97
C SER A 329 -10.04 107.42 54.94
N CYS A 330 -11.33 107.06 54.95
CA CYS A 330 -11.80 105.78 55.51
C CYS A 330 -12.54 104.81 54.54
N ALA A 331 -12.61 103.54 54.99
CA ALA A 331 -13.71 102.57 54.83
C ALA A 331 -13.81 101.67 53.57
N ALA A 332 -14.44 100.51 53.81
CA ALA A 332 -14.94 99.44 52.91
C ALA A 332 -13.93 98.79 51.93
N ARG A 333 -13.65 97.47 51.96
CA ARG A 333 -14.48 96.23 51.87
C ARG A 333 -14.95 95.87 50.44
N LEU A 334 -14.70 94.58 50.12
CA LEU A 334 -15.37 93.68 49.14
C LEU A 334 -14.87 93.61 47.67
N ALA A 335 -14.99 92.37 47.17
CA ALA A 335 -15.19 91.93 45.77
C ALA A 335 -14.07 92.07 44.71
N CYS A 336 -13.59 90.90 44.25
CA CYS A 336 -13.33 90.63 42.82
C CYS A 336 -14.68 90.24 42.13
N PRO A 337 -14.81 90.08 40.78
CA PRO A 337 -13.78 90.09 39.74
C PRO A 337 -14.07 91.06 38.53
N PRO A 338 -14.28 90.71 37.23
CA PRO A 338 -13.52 91.38 36.13
C PRO A 338 -14.31 91.83 34.85
N PRO A 339 -13.63 92.47 33.90
CA PRO A 339 -13.88 92.35 32.44
C PRO A 339 -12.62 91.85 31.67
N ARG A 340 -12.60 91.13 30.54
CA ARG A 340 -13.51 90.83 29.40
C ARG A 340 -13.64 91.99 28.38
N ILE A 341 -13.07 91.90 27.17
CA ILE A 341 -13.67 91.52 25.84
C ILE A 341 -12.54 91.72 24.78
N GLN A 342 -12.21 90.90 23.75
CA GLN A 342 -12.92 90.29 22.59
C GLN A 342 -13.33 91.27 21.44
N PRO A 343 -13.70 90.84 20.20
CA PRO A 343 -13.82 89.49 19.60
C PRO A 343 -12.61 89.16 18.66
N ALA A 344 -12.60 88.73 17.37
CA ALA A 344 -13.60 88.38 16.32
C ALA A 344 -13.00 87.57 15.12
N THR A 345 -13.88 86.92 14.32
CA THR A 345 -13.74 86.37 12.92
C THR A 345 -12.59 85.39 12.57
N VAL A 346 -12.67 84.48 11.56
CA VAL A 346 -13.67 84.12 10.52
C VAL A 346 -14.00 82.59 10.59
N LEU A 347 -15.10 82.15 9.97
CA LEU A 347 -15.57 80.74 9.89
C LEU A 347 -15.58 80.22 8.43
N HIS A 348 -15.75 78.88 8.29
CA HIS A 348 -16.34 78.13 7.16
C HIS A 348 -15.50 77.46 6.03
N TYR A 349 -16.13 76.36 5.58
CA TYR A 349 -16.10 75.62 4.30
C TYR A 349 -15.13 74.46 4.00
N LEU A 350 -15.73 73.48 3.32
CA LEU A 350 -15.27 72.17 2.85
C LEU A 350 -15.00 72.21 1.34
N ALA A 351 -14.41 71.11 0.83
CA ALA A 351 -14.46 70.67 -0.58
C ALA A 351 -13.68 71.53 -1.61
N LYS A 352 -13.28 71.03 -2.80
CA LYS A 352 -13.01 69.67 -3.37
C LYS A 352 -12.44 69.91 -4.79
N CYS A 353 -11.93 68.86 -5.46
CA CYS A 353 -11.44 68.86 -6.86
C CYS A 353 -10.07 69.58 -7.05
N CYS A 354 -9.17 69.19 -7.98
CA CYS A 354 -9.08 68.09 -8.96
C CYS A 354 -7.60 67.94 -9.44
N SER A 355 -7.12 66.99 -10.25
CA SER A 355 -7.69 65.76 -10.86
C SER A 355 -6.59 64.90 -11.52
N ASN A 356 -6.69 63.56 -11.41
CA ASN A 356 -6.35 62.55 -12.45
C ASN A 356 -4.88 62.40 -12.95
N PRO A 357 -4.53 61.30 -13.67
CA PRO A 357 -5.35 60.15 -14.13
C PRO A 357 -4.86 58.73 -13.70
N VAL A 358 -5.60 57.71 -14.17
CA VAL A 358 -5.53 56.23 -13.97
C VAL A 358 -6.15 55.59 -15.25
N PRO A 359 -5.88 54.35 -15.74
CA PRO A 359 -5.19 53.14 -15.20
C PRO A 359 -3.93 52.79 -16.07
N PRO A 360 -3.48 51.53 -16.34
CA PRO A 360 -3.71 50.16 -15.81
C PRO A 360 -2.40 49.44 -15.34
N ILE A 361 -2.33 48.16 -14.89
CA ILE A 361 -2.41 46.90 -15.68
C ILE A 361 -2.46 45.65 -14.75
N TRP A 362 -3.42 44.77 -15.06
CA TRP A 362 -3.47 43.29 -14.89
C TRP A 362 -3.13 42.63 -13.53
N ALA A 363 -4.09 41.84 -13.03
CA ALA A 363 -3.80 40.54 -12.44
C ALA A 363 -3.57 39.50 -13.55
N PRO A 364 -2.84 38.41 -13.27
CA PRO A 364 -3.47 37.12 -13.51
C PRO A 364 -3.26 36.09 -12.38
N ARG A 365 -4.35 35.40 -12.02
CA ARG A 365 -4.25 34.03 -11.48
C ARG A 365 -4.03 33.06 -12.64
N ALA A 366 -2.85 32.45 -12.74
CA ALA A 366 -2.66 31.16 -13.42
C ALA A 366 -2.30 30.12 -12.33
N ARG A 367 -3.01 29.01 -12.16
CA ARG A 367 -3.33 27.90 -13.09
C ARG A 367 -2.09 27.14 -13.57
N SER A 368 -1.79 26.05 -12.87
CA SER A 368 -0.94 24.93 -13.33
C SER A 368 -1.66 23.58 -13.16
N SER A 369 -2.99 23.56 -13.33
CA SER A 369 -3.80 22.34 -13.34
C SER A 369 -3.61 21.57 -14.67
N TRP A 370 -2.48 20.88 -14.81
CA TRP A 370 -2.17 19.98 -15.93
C TRP A 370 -1.55 18.68 -15.42
N ILE A 371 -2.35 17.62 -15.38
CA ILE A 371 -1.95 16.25 -15.71
C ILE A 371 -3.17 15.62 -16.38
N LYS A 372 -2.96 14.99 -17.54
CA LYS A 372 -4.01 14.28 -18.27
C LYS A 372 -4.15 12.87 -17.71
N TRP A 373 -5.38 12.37 -17.59
CA TRP A 373 -5.61 10.93 -17.54
C TRP A 373 -5.61 10.36 -18.97
N PRO A 374 -5.10 9.13 -19.18
CA PRO A 374 -5.02 8.52 -20.51
C PRO A 374 -6.28 7.72 -20.88
N GLN A 375 -6.47 7.57 -22.20
CA GLN A 375 -7.13 6.46 -22.90
C GLN A 375 -8.62 6.17 -22.62
N SER A 376 -9.43 6.40 -23.66
CA SER A 376 -9.83 5.29 -24.54
C SER A 376 -8.89 5.26 -25.73
#